data_AF-A0A3D0HHQ9-F1
#
_entry.id   AF-A0A3D0HHQ9-F1
#
_cell.length_a   1.000
_cell.length_b   1.000
_cell.length_c   1.000
_cell.angle_alpha   90.00
_cell.angle_beta   90.00
_cell.angle_gamma   90.00
#
_symmetry.space_group_name_H-M   'P 1'
#
loop_
_entity.id
_entity.type
_entity.pdbx_description
1 polymer ?
#
loop_
_entity_poly.entity_id
_entity_poly.type
_entity_poly.pdbx_seq_one_letter_code
_entity_poly.pdbx_strand_id
1 'polypeptide(L)'
;MMFSTGFKYFFGVTVLSVIALIMSLALFEKLALVGVSISFLIAVGALLAGLSSFTSDGTTRDANTSTSELVTQSMWPLISAIGVVFLGLGLVTSSIVFFGGIVVLLAATSEWMVQAWSERASTDLAHNTAARKRLLNPIEFPV
;
A
#
# COMPACT_ATOMS: atom_id res chain seq x y z
N MET A 1 -10.98 22.85 -16.53
CA MET A 1 -10.57 21.82 -15.54
C MET A 1 -9.56 20.90 -16.20
N MET A 2 -8.34 20.80 -15.67
CA MET A 2 -7.34 19.83 -16.14
C MET A 2 -7.44 18.58 -15.27
N PHE A 3 -7.61 17.41 -15.89
CA PHE A 3 -7.53 16.13 -15.16
C PHE A 3 -6.13 15.94 -14.57
N SER A 4 -6.03 15.48 -13.31
CA SER A 4 -4.74 15.17 -12.68
C SER A 4 -3.91 14.20 -13.52
N THR A 5 -2.59 14.39 -13.47
CA THR A 5 -1.61 13.50 -14.09
C THR A 5 -1.84 12.02 -13.74
N GLY A 6 -2.21 11.72 -12.50
CA GLY A 6 -2.53 10.34 -12.06
C GLY A 6 -3.74 9.74 -12.79
N PHE A 7 -4.81 10.53 -12.95
CA PHE A 7 -6.02 10.10 -13.66
C PHE A 7 -5.69 9.74 -15.11
N LYS A 8 -4.88 10.58 -15.78
CA LYS A 8 -4.48 10.36 -17.18
C LYS A 8 -3.74 9.03 -17.36
N TYR A 9 -2.85 8.68 -16.43
CA TYR A 9 -2.12 7.42 -16.46
C TYR A 9 -3.03 6.21 -16.28
N PHE A 10 -3.84 6.18 -15.22
CA PHE A 10 -4.72 5.03 -14.96
C PHE A 10 -5.81 4.87 -16.01
N PHE A 11 -6.34 5.97 -16.52
CA PHE A 11 -7.27 5.96 -17.64
C PHE A 11 -6.62 5.36 -18.90
N GLY A 12 -5.39 5.78 -19.22
CA GLY A 12 -4.64 5.22 -20.34
C GLY A 12 -4.41 3.71 -20.22
N VAL A 13 -3.99 3.24 -19.04
CA VAL A 13 -3.80 1.79 -18.77
C VAL A 13 -5.10 1.02 -18.91
N THR A 14 -6.22 1.58 -18.44
CA THR A 14 -7.54 0.94 -18.53
C THR A 14 -7.99 0.79 -19.98
N VAL A 15 -7.87 1.84 -20.79
CA VAL A 15 -8.23 1.80 -22.22
C VAL A 15 -7.36 0.80 -22.97
N LEU A 16 -6.04 0.81 -22.72
CA LEU A 16 -5.12 -0.16 -23.33
C LEU A 16 -5.48 -1.61 -22.93
N SER A 17 -5.87 -1.81 -21.68
CA SER A 17 -6.26 -3.14 -21.17
C SER A 17 -7.57 -3.64 -21.80
N VAL A 18 -8.53 -2.76 -22.07
CA VAL A 18 -9.75 -3.10 -22.84
C VAL A 18 -9.40 -3.52 -24.27
N ILE A 19 -8.51 -2.78 -24.94
CA ILE A 19 -8.04 -3.14 -26.28
C ILE A 19 -7.33 -4.51 -26.25
N ALA A 20 -6.49 -4.74 -25.25
CA ALA A 20 -5.80 -6.02 -25.06
C ALA A 20 -6.79 -7.17 -24.80
N LEU A 21 -7.89 -6.93 -24.08
CA LEU A 21 -8.94 -7.93 -23.87
C LEU A 21 -9.64 -8.29 -25.20
N ILE A 22 -10.00 -7.28 -25.99
CA ILE A 22 -10.63 -7.49 -27.31
C ILE A 22 -9.69 -8.28 -28.22
N MET A 23 -8.41 -7.91 -28.27
CA MET A 23 -7.40 -8.65 -29.03
C MET A 23 -7.22 -10.08 -28.50
N SER A 24 -7.23 -10.27 -27.19
CA SER A 24 -7.14 -11.60 -26.56
C SER A 24 -8.35 -12.46 -26.93
N LEU A 25 -9.56 -11.91 -26.99
CA LEU A 25 -10.76 -12.64 -27.40
C LEU A 25 -10.74 -12.99 -28.88
N ALA A 26 -10.13 -12.15 -29.72
CA ALA A 26 -9.95 -12.43 -31.14
C ALA A 26 -8.90 -13.52 -31.40
N LEU A 27 -7.87 -13.61 -30.55
CA LEU A 27 -6.77 -14.58 -30.68
C LEU A 27 -7.08 -15.93 -30.02
N PHE A 28 -7.84 -15.90 -28.92
CA PHE A 28 -8.15 -17.07 -28.10
C PHE A 28 -9.66 -17.27 -28.01
N GLU A 29 -10.17 -18.39 -28.54
CA GLU A 29 -11.60 -18.74 -28.53
C GLU A 29 -12.17 -18.98 -27.11
N LYS A 30 -11.30 -19.12 -26.11
CA LYS A 30 -11.69 -19.27 -24.70
C LYS A 30 -11.17 -18.10 -23.89
N LEU A 31 -11.99 -17.65 -22.95
CA LEU A 31 -11.59 -16.76 -21.86
C LEU A 31 -10.70 -17.52 -20.87
N ALA A 32 -9.50 -17.87 -21.33
CA ALA A 32 -8.48 -18.56 -20.55
C ALA A 32 -7.91 -17.62 -19.48
N LEU A 33 -6.90 -18.10 -18.74
CA LEU A 33 -6.22 -17.37 -17.66
C LEU A 33 -5.85 -15.92 -18.03
N VAL A 34 -5.48 -15.69 -19.30
CA VAL A 34 -5.13 -14.37 -19.86
C VAL A 34 -6.35 -13.43 -19.93
N GLY A 35 -7.52 -13.91 -20.35
CA GLY A 35 -8.74 -13.09 -20.40
C GLY A 35 -9.21 -12.67 -19.01
N VAL A 36 -9.10 -13.56 -18.03
CA VAL A 36 -9.45 -13.29 -16.63
C VAL A 36 -8.48 -12.28 -16.01
N SER A 37 -7.17 -12.45 -16.23
CA SER A 37 -6.18 -11.52 -15.69
C SER A 37 -6.29 -10.12 -16.30
N ILE A 38 -6.56 -10.00 -17.60
CA ILE A 38 -6.80 -8.71 -18.24
C ILE A 38 -8.10 -8.06 -17.71
N SER A 39 -9.16 -8.85 -17.51
CA SER A 39 -10.41 -8.34 -16.92
C SER A 39 -10.20 -7.78 -15.50
N PHE A 40 -9.36 -8.44 -14.71
CA PHE A 40 -8.96 -7.95 -13.39
C PHE A 40 -8.13 -6.66 -13.48
N LEU A 41 -7.19 -6.58 -14.44
CA LEU A 41 -6.43 -5.35 -14.69
C LEU A 41 -7.33 -4.18 -15.10
N ILE A 42 -8.38 -4.41 -15.91
CA ILE A 42 -9.38 -3.39 -16.25
C ILE A 42 -10.11 -2.92 -15.00
N ALA A 43 -10.57 -3.84 -14.14
CA ALA A 43 -11.27 -3.50 -12.92
C ALA A 43 -10.42 -2.66 -11.96
N VAL A 44 -9.15 -3.05 -11.77
CA VAL A 44 -8.19 -2.31 -10.94
C VAL A 44 -7.86 -0.95 -11.55
N GLY A 45 -7.59 -0.91 -12.86
CA GLY A 45 -7.28 0.34 -13.57
C GLY A 45 -8.43 1.34 -13.50
N ALA A 46 -9.66 0.89 -13.71
CA ALA A 46 -10.86 1.71 -13.62
C ALA A 46 -11.10 2.21 -12.20
N LEU A 47 -10.90 1.35 -11.19
CA LEU A 47 -11.01 1.73 -9.78
C LEU A 47 -9.99 2.82 -9.44
N LEU A 48 -8.72 2.63 -9.79
CA LEU A 48 -7.65 3.59 -9.52
C LEU A 48 -7.85 4.91 -10.28
N ALA A 49 -8.34 4.86 -11.53
CA ALA A 49 -8.71 6.06 -12.28
C ALA A 49 -9.87 6.81 -11.58
N GLY A 50 -10.88 6.07 -11.11
CA GLY A 50 -11.98 6.61 -10.30
C GLY A 50 -11.47 7.31 -9.05
N LEU A 51 -10.72 6.61 -8.19
CA LEU A 51 -10.14 7.20 -6.98
C LEU A 51 -9.25 8.41 -7.29
N SER A 52 -8.45 8.35 -8.36
CA SER A 52 -7.60 9.46 -8.76
C SER A 52 -8.42 10.68 -9.19
N SER A 53 -9.62 10.51 -9.75
CA SER A 53 -10.49 11.63 -10.11
C SER A 53 -11.08 12.31 -8.87
N PHE A 54 -11.49 11.53 -7.87
CA PHE A 54 -12.00 12.05 -6.59
C PHE A 54 -10.92 12.76 -5.75
N THR A 55 -9.67 12.34 -5.89
CA THR A 55 -8.53 12.89 -5.12
C THR A 55 -7.77 13.98 -5.88
N SER A 56 -8.18 14.29 -7.12
CA SER A 56 -7.44 15.17 -8.05
C SER A 56 -7.41 16.65 -7.63
N ASP A 57 -8.25 17.07 -6.69
CA ASP A 57 -8.63 18.48 -6.55
C ASP A 57 -7.61 19.37 -5.81
N GLY A 58 -6.35 18.94 -5.62
CA GLY A 58 -5.42 19.73 -4.80
C GLY A 58 -3.91 19.43 -4.90
N THR A 59 -3.39 18.83 -5.99
CA THR A 59 -1.96 18.47 -6.06
C THR A 59 -1.09 19.35 -6.97
N THR A 60 -1.27 20.67 -6.91
CA THR A 60 -0.13 21.55 -7.22
C THR A 60 0.88 21.43 -6.09
N ARG A 61 1.70 20.38 -6.12
CA ARG A 61 2.85 20.27 -5.21
C ARG A 61 3.79 21.42 -5.55
N ASP A 62 3.81 22.44 -4.71
CA ASP A 62 4.85 23.45 -4.76
C ASP A 62 6.19 22.75 -4.53
N ALA A 63 7.09 22.83 -5.51
CA ALA A 63 8.43 22.26 -5.47
C ALA A 63 9.28 22.78 -4.28
N ASN A 64 8.77 23.75 -3.53
CA ASN A 64 9.38 24.38 -2.37
C ASN A 64 8.89 23.85 -1.02
N THR A 65 8.00 22.85 -0.99
CA THR A 65 7.60 22.19 0.26
C THR A 65 8.71 21.23 0.72
N SER A 66 9.55 21.71 1.63
CA SER A 66 10.57 20.93 2.34
C SER A 66 9.94 19.69 2.98
N THR A 67 9.98 18.57 2.27
CA THR A 67 9.46 17.27 2.76
C THR A 67 10.45 16.61 3.73
N SER A 68 11.55 17.28 4.08
CA SER A 68 12.72 16.68 4.71
C SER A 68 12.60 16.46 6.22
N GLU A 69 11.61 17.03 6.91
CA GLU A 69 11.57 17.01 8.38
C GLU A 69 10.77 15.85 9.01
N LEU A 70 10.08 15.02 8.22
CA LEU A 70 9.05 14.11 8.74
C LEU A 70 9.38 12.60 8.66
N VAL A 71 10.53 12.19 8.11
CA VAL A 71 10.85 10.76 8.02
C VAL A 71 11.87 10.40 9.09
N THR A 72 11.39 10.04 10.28
CA THR A 72 12.22 9.36 11.26
C THR A 72 12.62 8.00 10.70
N GLN A 73 13.90 7.63 10.85
CA GLN A 73 14.38 6.32 10.42
C GLN A 73 13.60 5.20 11.14
N SER A 74 12.85 4.41 10.39
CA SER A 74 12.04 3.31 10.93
C SER A 74 12.63 1.96 10.54
N MET A 75 12.83 1.08 11.51
CA MET A 75 13.32 -0.29 11.29
C MET A 75 12.19 -1.26 10.90
N TRP A 76 10.93 -0.89 11.12
CA TRP A 76 9.79 -1.78 10.89
C TRP A 76 9.58 -2.24 9.44
N PRO A 77 9.88 -1.44 8.38
CA PRO A 77 9.87 -1.93 7.00
C PRO A 77 10.86 -3.09 6.76
N LEU A 78 12.00 -3.09 7.45
CA LEU A 78 12.96 -4.19 7.37
C LEU A 78 12.41 -5.44 8.05
N ILE A 79 11.80 -5.29 9.22
CA ILE A 79 11.22 -6.41 9.98
C ILE A 79 10.03 -7.01 9.23
N SER A 80 9.20 -6.19 8.59
CA SER A 80 8.09 -6.70 7.76
C SER A 80 8.60 -7.48 6.55
N ALA A 81 9.69 -7.03 5.90
CA ALA A 81 10.33 -7.79 4.82
C ALA A 81 10.84 -9.16 5.31
N ILE A 82 11.42 -9.24 6.51
CA ILE A 82 11.81 -10.51 7.14
C ILE A 82 10.57 -11.41 7.36
N GLY A 83 9.45 -10.84 7.82
CA GLY A 83 8.18 -11.55 7.95
C GLY A 83 7.72 -12.17 6.62
N VAL A 84 7.78 -11.42 5.52
CA VAL A 84 7.45 -11.93 4.17
C VAL A 84 8.38 -13.07 3.76
N VAL A 85 9.68 -12.99 4.06
CA VAL A 85 10.62 -14.09 3.81
C VAL A 85 10.22 -15.34 4.60
N PHE A 86 9.83 -15.20 5.88
CA PHE A 86 9.33 -16.33 6.66
C PHE A 86 8.03 -16.92 6.11
N LEU A 87 7.12 -16.12 5.56
CA LEU A 87 5.95 -16.64 4.85
C LEU A 87 6.38 -17.51 3.66
N GLY A 88 7.30 -17.01 2.83
CA GLY A 88 7.81 -17.75 1.68
C GLY A 88 8.50 -19.07 2.08
N LEU A 89 9.35 -19.03 3.11
CA LEU A 89 10.03 -20.23 3.64
C LEU A 89 9.06 -21.19 4.32
N GLY A 90 8.04 -20.68 5.00
CA GLY A 90 7.02 -21.46 5.68
C GLY A 90 6.15 -22.27 4.74
N LEU A 91 5.90 -21.78 3.53
CA LEU A 91 5.20 -22.53 2.47
C LEU A 91 5.96 -23.80 2.04
N VAL A 92 7.29 -23.82 2.19
CA VAL A 92 8.15 -24.93 1.77
C VAL A 92 8.56 -25.83 2.94
N THR A 93 8.77 -25.24 4.12
CA THR A 93 9.39 -25.95 5.26
C THR A 93 8.34 -26.57 6.18
N SER A 94 7.46 -25.75 6.75
CA SER A 94 6.47 -26.19 7.75
C SER A 94 5.47 -25.08 8.05
N SER A 95 4.23 -25.46 8.31
CA SER A 95 3.16 -24.55 8.74
C SER A 95 3.54 -23.74 9.99
N ILE A 96 4.37 -24.27 10.89
CA ILE A 96 4.79 -23.53 12.09
C ILE A 96 5.61 -22.27 11.73
N VAL A 97 6.50 -22.38 10.74
CA VAL A 97 7.33 -21.27 10.25
C VAL A 97 6.45 -20.26 9.51
N PHE A 98 5.46 -20.75 8.77
CA PHE A 98 4.47 -19.91 8.09
C PHE A 98 3.66 -19.06 9.08
N PHE A 99 3.07 -19.67 10.11
CA PHE A 99 2.34 -18.93 11.13
C PHE A 99 3.24 -17.98 11.93
N GLY A 100 4.48 -18.38 12.22
CA GLY A 100 5.47 -17.47 12.80
C GLY A 100 5.72 -16.24 11.93
N GLY A 101 5.85 -16.42 10.62
CA GLY A 101 5.96 -15.34 9.65
C GLY A 101 4.74 -14.40 9.64
N ILE A 102 3.52 -14.94 9.75
CA ILE A 102 2.30 -14.14 9.85
C ILE A 102 2.34 -13.26 11.10
N VAL A 103 2.67 -13.84 12.26
CA VAL A 103 2.72 -13.09 13.53
C VAL A 103 3.74 -11.96 13.47
N VAL A 104 4.94 -12.24 12.97
CA VAL A 104 6.00 -11.23 12.80
C VAL A 104 5.56 -10.14 11.83
N LEU A 105 4.96 -10.51 10.70
CA LEU A 105 4.50 -9.55 9.71
C LEU A 105 3.40 -8.64 10.27
N LEU A 106 2.40 -9.22 10.93
CA LEU A 106 1.31 -8.45 11.54
C LEU A 106 1.85 -7.49 12.60
N ALA A 107 2.66 -7.96 13.54
CA ALA A 107 3.25 -7.12 14.58
C ALA A 107 4.07 -5.97 13.97
N ALA A 108 4.94 -6.27 13.01
CA ALA A 108 5.78 -5.25 12.36
C ALA A 108 4.95 -4.21 11.60
N THR A 109 3.91 -4.65 10.87
CA THR A 109 3.03 -3.71 10.16
C THR A 109 2.17 -2.87 11.09
N SER A 110 1.67 -3.43 12.19
CA SER A 110 0.94 -2.70 13.22
C SER A 110 1.81 -1.62 13.87
N GLU A 111 3.02 -1.98 14.29
CA GLU A 111 3.97 -1.01 14.87
C GLU A 111 4.40 0.06 13.86
N TRP A 112 4.57 -0.33 12.59
CA TRP A 112 4.87 0.63 11.54
C TRP A 112 3.71 1.61 11.31
N MET A 113 2.47 1.12 11.31
CA MET A 113 1.27 1.96 11.20
C MET A 113 1.12 2.91 12.38
N VAL A 114 1.32 2.43 13.61
CA VAL A 114 1.25 3.26 14.82
C VAL A 114 2.33 4.33 14.79
N GLN A 115 3.56 3.97 14.42
CA GLN A 115 4.65 4.93 14.27
C GLN A 115 4.29 6.00 13.22
N ALA A 116 3.89 5.59 12.02
CA ALA A 116 3.54 6.50 10.93
C ALA A 116 2.35 7.40 11.25
N TRP A 117 1.37 6.90 12.00
CA TRP A 117 0.25 7.70 12.51
C TRP A 117 0.73 8.71 13.56
N SER A 118 1.53 8.27 14.53
CA SER A 118 1.99 9.13 15.62
C SER A 118 2.82 10.31 15.12
N GLU A 119 3.65 10.10 14.09
CA GLU A 119 4.47 11.14 13.44
C GLU A 119 3.63 12.17 12.68
N ARG A 120 2.39 11.83 12.32
CA ARG A 120 1.47 12.68 11.55
C ARG A 120 0.27 13.18 12.35
N ALA A 121 0.19 12.84 13.64
CA ALA A 121 -0.95 13.16 14.48
C ALA A 121 -1.12 14.67 14.70
N SER A 122 -0.01 15.42 14.77
CA SER A 122 -0.01 16.87 14.93
C SER A 122 1.24 17.50 14.31
N THR A 123 1.21 18.81 14.09
CA THR A 123 2.36 19.62 13.67
C THR A 123 3.34 19.86 14.83
N ASP A 124 2.93 19.59 16.09
CA ASP A 124 3.77 19.68 17.28
C ASP A 124 4.41 18.33 17.64
N LEU A 125 5.74 18.30 17.68
CA LEU A 125 6.55 17.12 17.97
C LEU A 125 6.34 16.57 19.40
N ALA A 126 6.03 17.44 20.37
CA ALA A 126 5.74 17.03 21.75
C ALA A 126 4.42 16.25 21.83
N HIS A 127 3.42 16.66 21.04
CA HIS A 127 2.14 15.98 20.95
C HIS A 127 2.27 14.60 20.30
N ASN A 128 3.08 14.49 19.25
CA ASN A 128 3.34 13.23 18.54
C ASN A 128 4.05 12.20 19.45
N THR A 129 5.01 12.65 20.25
CA THR A 129 5.71 11.79 21.23
C THR A 129 4.77 11.30 22.34
N ALA A 130 3.87 12.16 22.83
CA ALA A 130 2.87 11.80 23.83
C ALA A 130 1.82 10.81 23.27
N ALA A 131 1.40 10.99 22.02
CA ALA A 131 0.47 10.09 21.34
C ALA A 131 1.04 8.67 21.21
N ARG A 132 2.32 8.56 20.84
CA ARG A 132 3.05 7.28 20.83
C ARG A 132 3.08 6.63 22.21
N LYS A 133 3.46 7.39 23.25
CA LYS A 133 3.52 6.88 24.63
C LYS A 133 2.17 6.39 25.13
N ARG A 134 1.06 7.08 24.81
CA ARG A 134 -0.29 6.66 25.24
C ARG A 134 -0.73 5.32 24.63
N LEU A 135 -0.32 5.01 23.40
CA LEU A 135 -0.63 3.74 22.75
C LEU A 135 0.26 2.58 23.22
N LEU A 136 1.54 2.87 23.54
CA LEU A 136 2.51 1.85 23.98
C LEU A 136 2.42 1.56 25.49
N ASN A 137 2.10 2.54 26.35
CA ASN A 137 2.03 2.36 27.81
C ASN A 137 1.13 1.18 28.27
N PRO A 138 -0.06 0.96 27.70
CA PRO A 138 -0.94 -0.13 28.10
C PRO A 138 -0.38 -1.53 27.79
N ILE A 139 0.57 -1.63 26.86
CA ILE A 139 1.20 -2.90 26.46
C ILE A 139 2.50 -3.12 27.24
N GLU A 140 3.22 -2.04 27.59
CA GLU A 140 4.47 -2.08 28.35
C GLU A 140 4.26 -2.30 29.86
N PHE A 141 3.12 -1.89 30.41
CA PHE A 141 2.76 -2.11 31.82
C PHE A 141 1.43 -2.88 31.92
N PRO A 142 1.46 -4.22 31.88
CA PRO A 142 0.28 -5.00 32.23
C PRO A 142 -0.04 -4.78 33.71
N VAL A 143 -1.27 -4.38 34.01
CA VAL A 143 -1.82 -4.39 35.37
C VAL A 143 -2.04 -5.82 35.86
#